data_AF-A0A930EDA7-F1
#
_entry.id   AF-A0A930EDA7-F1
#
_cell.length_a   1.000
_cell.length_b   1.000
_cell.length_c   1.000
_cell.angle_alpha   90.00
_cell.angle_beta   90.00
_cell.angle_gamma   90.00
#
_symmetry.space_group_name_H-M   'P 1'
#
loop_
_entity.id
_entity.type
_entity.pdbx_description
1 polymer ?
#
loop_
_entity_poly.entity_id
_entity_poly.type
_entity_poly.pdbx_seq_one_letter_code
_entity_poly.pdbx_strand_id
1 'polypeptide(L)'
;MKDTNSSFSSYIFSKQFLRNALTVILGNFIYAIGVAFFILPTGLITGGTTGIAIIMNHHFGITISLFVGMFNAVMFVIGFGLLGKEFALTTMISTFAFPTILGFLQKLVGSFVLTNDMFLASLFGGLCIG
;
A
#
# COMPACT_ATOMS: atom_id res chain seq x y z
N MET A 1 6.24 -20.71 -34.62
CA MET A 1 6.19 -19.62 -33.63
C MET A 1 4.95 -19.86 -32.78
N LYS A 2 5.05 -20.67 -31.72
CA LYS A 2 3.90 -20.99 -30.84
C LYS A 2 3.73 -19.85 -29.83
N ASP A 3 2.54 -19.29 -29.86
CA ASP A 3 1.98 -18.19 -29.07
C ASP A 3 2.49 -18.09 -27.63
N THR A 4 3.47 -17.22 -27.39
CA THR A 4 3.87 -16.76 -26.05
C THR A 4 2.70 -16.13 -25.28
N ASN A 5 1.71 -15.60 -26.01
CA ASN A 5 0.53 -14.93 -25.45
C ASN A 5 -0.48 -15.90 -24.82
N SER A 6 -0.58 -17.14 -25.31
CA SER A 6 -1.50 -18.14 -24.73
C SER A 6 -1.01 -18.62 -23.37
N SER A 7 0.30 -18.85 -23.23
CA SER A 7 0.92 -19.30 -21.97
C SER A 7 0.86 -18.23 -20.87
N PHE A 8 1.03 -16.96 -21.21
CA PHE A 8 0.95 -15.84 -20.25
C PHE A 8 -0.49 -15.61 -19.77
N SER A 9 -1.48 -15.66 -20.67
CA SER A 9 -2.90 -15.54 -20.30
C SER A 9 -3.34 -16.72 -19.41
N SER A 10 -2.90 -17.95 -19.72
CA SER A 10 -3.16 -19.10 -18.85
C SER A 10 -2.54 -18.98 -17.45
N TYR A 11 -1.42 -18.26 -17.31
CA TYR A 11 -0.79 -17.99 -16.02
C TYR A 11 -1.55 -16.95 -15.19
N ILE A 12 -1.97 -15.84 -15.82
CA ILE A 12 -2.85 -14.81 -15.22
C ILE A 12 -4.17 -15.43 -14.73
N PHE A 13 -4.75 -16.37 -15.49
CA PHE A 13 -5.99 -17.07 -15.11
C PHE A 13 -5.77 -18.31 -14.24
N SER A 14 -4.54 -18.56 -13.79
CA SER A 14 -4.29 -19.66 -12.85
C SER A 14 -4.99 -19.41 -11.52
N LYS A 15 -5.47 -20.47 -10.87
CA LYS A 15 -6.09 -20.39 -9.53
C LYS A 15 -5.16 -19.71 -8.52
N GLN A 16 -3.85 -19.87 -8.67
CA GLN A 16 -2.85 -19.29 -7.78
C GLN A 16 -2.76 -17.77 -7.93
N PHE A 17 -2.66 -17.26 -9.16
CA PHE A 17 -2.64 -15.82 -9.42
C PHE A 17 -3.95 -15.16 -8.99
N LEU A 18 -5.10 -15.78 -9.30
CA LEU A 18 -6.41 -15.25 -8.91
C LEU A 18 -6.56 -15.17 -7.37
N ARG A 19 -6.06 -16.18 -6.65
CA ARG A 19 -6.02 -16.18 -5.18
C ARG A 19 -5.13 -15.06 -4.65
N ASN A 20 -3.93 -14.89 -5.21
CA ASN A 20 -3.01 -13.81 -4.82
C ASN A 20 -3.63 -12.42 -5.08
N ALA A 21 -4.24 -12.21 -6.25
CA ALA A 21 -4.92 -10.96 -6.59
C ALA A 21 -6.08 -10.66 -5.64
N LEU A 22 -6.91 -11.66 -5.30
CA LEU A 22 -7.97 -11.51 -4.31
C LEU A 22 -7.43 -11.17 -2.91
N THR A 23 -6.35 -11.82 -2.48
CA THR A 23 -5.68 -11.51 -1.21
C THR A 23 -5.15 -10.07 -1.19
N VAL A 24 -4.56 -9.60 -2.29
CA VAL A 24 -4.10 -8.20 -2.42
C VAL A 24 -5.26 -7.21 -2.36
N ILE A 25 -6.37 -7.51 -3.03
CA ILE A 25 -7.57 -6.65 -3.00
C ILE A 25 -8.16 -6.60 -1.58
N LEU A 26 -8.28 -7.74 -0.90
CA LEU A 26 -8.74 -7.80 0.48
C LEU A 26 -7.82 -7.05 1.44
N GLY A 27 -6.50 -7.20 1.28
CA GLY A 27 -5.51 -6.45 2.05
C GLY A 27 -5.67 -4.94 1.85
N ASN A 28 -5.80 -4.48 0.60
CA ASN A 28 -6.06 -3.08 0.29
C ASN A 28 -7.40 -2.57 0.83
N PHE A 29 -8.40 -3.44 0.95
CA PHE A 29 -9.67 -3.08 1.56
C PHE A 29 -9.51 -2.81 3.06
N ILE A 30 -8.83 -3.70 3.79
CA ILE A 30 -8.54 -3.51 5.21
C ILE A 30 -7.64 -2.29 5.42
N TYR A 31 -6.60 -2.12 4.59
CA TYR A 31 -5.71 -0.96 4.60
C TYR A 31 -6.50 0.34 4.35
N ALA A 32 -7.43 0.36 3.39
CA ALA A 32 -8.28 1.53 3.13
C ALA A 32 -9.24 1.84 4.29
N ILE A 33 -9.76 0.83 5.01
CA ILE A 33 -10.51 1.04 6.25
C ILE A 33 -9.63 1.72 7.29
N GLY A 34 -8.41 1.19 7.51
CA GLY A 34 -7.43 1.78 8.41
C GLY A 34 -7.18 3.26 8.11
N VAL A 35 -6.96 3.57 6.83
CA VAL A 35 -6.68 4.93 6.38
C VAL A 35 -7.91 5.85 6.51
N ALA A 36 -9.08 5.40 6.08
CA ALA A 36 -10.30 6.22 6.06
C ALA A 36 -10.81 6.57 7.47
N PHE A 37 -10.77 5.61 8.40
CA PHE A 37 -11.37 5.78 9.73
C PHE A 37 -10.40 6.29 10.79
N PHE A 38 -9.10 6.02 10.66
CA PHE A 38 -8.12 6.35 11.70
C PHE A 38 -7.06 7.36 11.25
N ILE A 39 -6.43 7.13 10.10
CA ILE A 39 -5.28 7.95 9.66
C ILE A 39 -5.74 9.33 9.17
N LEU A 40 -6.68 9.38 8.23
CA LEU A 40 -7.12 10.65 7.62
C LEU A 40 -7.80 11.60 8.61
N PRO A 41 -8.73 11.16 9.48
CA PRO A 41 -9.41 12.06 10.40
C PRO A 41 -8.50 12.67 11.47
N THR A 42 -7.44 11.95 11.87
CA THR A 42 -6.51 12.40 12.91
C THR A 42 -5.29 13.12 12.38
N GLY A 43 -5.09 13.15 11.05
CA GLY A 43 -3.89 13.70 10.43
C GLY A 43 -2.61 12.92 10.75
N LEU A 44 -2.74 11.66 11.19
CA LEU A 44 -1.61 10.78 11.46
C LEU A 44 -0.81 10.56 10.17
N ILE A 45 0.52 10.64 10.27
CA ILE A 45 1.42 10.24 9.19
C ILE A 45 1.76 8.77 9.42
N THR A 46 1.63 7.93 8.40
CA THR A 46 1.96 6.51 8.51
C THR A 46 3.47 6.34 8.78
N GLY A 47 3.78 5.64 9.86
CA GLY A 47 5.14 5.25 10.21
C GLY A 47 5.69 4.21 9.22
N GLY A 48 6.99 4.26 8.93
CA GLY A 48 7.64 3.39 7.93
C GLY A 48 8.93 4.02 7.43
N THR A 49 9.15 3.97 6.11
CA THR A 49 10.29 4.64 5.45
C THR A 49 10.31 6.14 5.73
N THR A 50 9.13 6.77 5.81
CA THR A 50 8.95 8.16 6.22
C THR A 50 9.44 8.43 7.64
N GLY A 51 9.22 7.49 8.58
CA GLY A 51 9.71 7.63 9.96
C GLY A 51 11.25 7.59 10.03
N ILE A 52 11.86 6.66 9.29
CA ILE A 52 13.33 6.59 9.15
C ILE A 52 13.86 7.87 8.49
N ALA A 53 13.16 8.37 7.47
CA ALA A 53 13.51 9.59 6.78
C ALA A 53 13.50 10.83 7.69
N ILE A 54 12.58 10.90 8.67
CA ILE A 54 12.55 11.99 9.66
C ILE A 54 13.80 11.94 10.55
N ILE A 55 14.21 10.76 11.01
CA ILE A 55 15.44 10.59 11.81
C ILE A 55 16.66 11.02 10.99
N MET A 56 16.74 10.61 9.73
CA MET A 56 17.83 10.98 8.82
C MET A 56 17.83 12.47 8.49
N ASN A 57 16.64 13.08 8.36
CA ASN A 57 16.51 14.51 8.20
C ASN A 57 17.03 15.27 9.42
N HIS A 58 16.67 14.82 10.62
CA HIS A 58 17.09 15.45 11.87
C HIS A 58 18.60 15.35 12.11
N HIS A 59 19.24 14.20 11.80
CA HIS A 59 20.67 13.99 12.05
C HIS A 59 21.59 14.44 10.91
N PHE A 60 21.18 14.27 9.65
CA PHE A 60 22.03 14.50 8.47
C PHE A 60 21.54 15.64 7.57
N GLY A 61 20.39 16.26 7.87
CA GLY A 61 19.81 17.34 7.07
C GLY A 61 19.24 16.92 5.71
N ILE A 62 19.20 15.62 5.41
CA ILE A 62 18.68 15.09 4.14
C ILE A 62 17.17 15.30 4.08
N THR A 63 16.64 15.88 3.00
CA THR A 63 15.20 16.07 2.84
C THR A 63 14.45 14.74 2.88
N ILE A 64 13.35 14.68 3.64
CA ILE A 64 12.51 13.48 3.81
C ILE A 64 12.13 12.86 2.45
N SER A 65 11.66 13.70 1.52
CA SER A 65 11.24 13.26 0.18
C SER A 65 12.38 12.59 -0.62
N LEU A 66 13.61 13.10 -0.50
CA LEU A 66 14.77 12.52 -1.19
C LEU A 66 15.10 11.14 -0.62
N PHE A 67 15.13 11.01 0.71
CA PHE A 67 15.41 9.73 1.37
C PHE A 67 14.34 8.69 1.04
N VAL A 68 13.06 9.04 1.18
CA VAL A 68 11.94 8.14 0.87
C VAL A 68 11.96 7.74 -0.61
N GLY A 69 12.22 8.68 -1.52
CA GLY A 69 12.31 8.42 -2.95
C GLY A 69 13.42 7.42 -3.29
N MET A 70 14.63 7.64 -2.79
CA MET A 70 15.76 6.71 -2.99
C MET A 70 15.48 5.35 -2.38
N PHE A 71 14.98 5.30 -1.14
CA PHE A 71 14.69 4.06 -0.45
C PHE A 71 13.62 3.24 -1.18
N ASN A 72 12.52 3.88 -1.59
CA ASN A 72 11.46 3.21 -2.35
C ASN A 72 11.96 2.71 -3.71
N ALA A 73 12.82 3.46 -4.40
CA ALA A 73 13.41 3.03 -5.66
C ALA A 73 14.29 1.78 -5.50
N VAL A 74 15.17 1.77 -4.49
CA VAL A 74 16.03 0.61 -4.17
C VAL A 74 15.18 -0.61 -3.83
N MET A 75 14.19 -0.45 -2.95
CA MET A 75 13.27 -1.53 -2.59
C MET A 75 12.48 -2.05 -3.77
N PHE A 76 12.05 -1.17 -4.68
CA PHE A 76 11.33 -1.58 -5.89
C PHE A 76 12.22 -2.41 -6.83
N VAL A 77 13.47 -2.01 -7.04
CA VAL A 77 14.43 -2.76 -7.87
C VAL A 77 14.72 -4.14 -7.28
N ILE A 78 14.93 -4.21 -5.96
CA ILE A 78 15.15 -5.47 -5.24
C ILE A 78 13.91 -6.36 -5.32
N GLY A 79 12.72 -5.81 -5.05
CA GLY A 79 11.46 -6.52 -5.13
C GLY A 79 11.15 -7.04 -6.52
N PHE A 80 11.41 -6.24 -7.55
CA PHE A 80 11.26 -6.65 -8.95
C PHE A 80 12.22 -7.79 -9.31
N GLY A 81 13.48 -7.75 -8.84
CA GLY A 81 14.46 -8.80 -9.07
C GLY A 81 14.14 -10.12 -8.35
N LEU A 82 13.64 -10.06 -7.12
CA LEU A 82 13.36 -11.23 -6.29
C LEU A 82 11.99 -11.88 -6.56
N LEU A 83 10.94 -11.07 -6.73
CA LEU A 83 9.56 -11.55 -6.89
C LEU A 83 9.10 -11.57 -8.36
N GLY A 84 9.85 -10.94 -9.27
CA GLY A 84 9.59 -10.99 -10.71
C GLY A 84 8.31 -10.28 -11.15
N LYS A 85 7.76 -10.74 -12.28
CA LYS A 85 6.62 -10.10 -12.98
C LYS A 85 5.31 -10.18 -12.19
N GLU A 86 5.11 -11.19 -11.34
CA GLU A 86 3.92 -11.30 -10.49
C GLU A 86 3.84 -10.14 -9.50
N PHE A 87 4.97 -9.73 -8.91
CA PHE A 87 5.02 -8.56 -8.02
C PHE A 87 4.67 -7.27 -8.75
N ALA A 88 5.20 -7.07 -9.96
CA ALA A 88 4.86 -5.88 -10.76
C ALA A 88 3.35 -5.81 -11.07
N LEU A 89 2.73 -6.93 -11.46
CA LEU A 89 1.29 -7.00 -11.76
C LEU A 89 0.43 -6.78 -10.52
N THR A 90 0.75 -7.46 -9.41
CA THR A 90 0.02 -7.30 -8.14
C THR A 90 0.17 -5.90 -7.55
N THR A 91 1.35 -5.28 -7.69
CA THR A 91 1.59 -3.87 -7.33
C THR A 91 0.77 -2.92 -8.19
N MET A 92 0.67 -3.18 -9.49
CA MET A 92 -0.16 -2.38 -10.40
C MET A 92 -1.65 -2.51 -10.03
N ILE A 93 -2.14 -3.73 -9.79
CA ILE A 93 -3.51 -3.95 -9.28
C ILE A 93 -3.74 -3.16 -7.99
N SER A 94 -2.78 -3.25 -7.05
CA SER A 94 -2.87 -2.55 -5.77
C SER A 94 -2.94 -1.03 -5.93
N THR A 95 -2.12 -0.46 -6.82
CA THR A 95 -2.05 0.97 -7.12
C THR A 95 -3.39 1.54 -7.60
N PHE A 96 -4.21 0.74 -8.29
CA PHE A 96 -5.55 1.16 -8.71
C PHE A 96 -6.64 0.76 -7.71
N ALA A 97 -6.55 -0.43 -7.11
CA ALA A 97 -7.54 -0.95 -6.18
C ALA A 97 -7.62 -0.08 -4.92
N PHE A 98 -6.47 0.26 -4.31
CA PHE A 98 -6.44 1.02 -3.06
C PHE A 98 -7.13 2.40 -3.18
N PRO A 99 -6.76 3.30 -4.14
CA PRO A 99 -7.43 4.59 -4.26
C PRO A 99 -8.92 4.48 -4.59
N THR A 100 -9.31 3.47 -5.37
CA THR A 100 -10.72 3.24 -5.74
C THR A 100 -11.55 2.86 -4.50
N ILE A 101 -11.04 1.92 -3.70
CA ILE A 101 -11.69 1.50 -2.46
C ILE A 101 -11.71 2.66 -1.46
N LEU A 102 -10.58 3.36 -1.29
CA LEU A 102 -10.48 4.49 -0.37
C LEU A 102 -11.48 5.60 -0.74
N GLY A 103 -11.56 5.97 -2.01
CA GLY A 103 -12.52 6.98 -2.48
C GLY A 103 -13.98 6.55 -2.30
N PHE A 104 -14.27 5.26 -2.48
CA PHE A 104 -15.60 4.72 -2.19
C PHE A 104 -15.93 4.78 -0.69
N LEU A 105 -14.99 4.37 0.17
CA LEU A 105 -15.13 4.45 1.63
C LEU A 105 -15.30 5.88 2.12
N GLN A 106 -14.50 6.83 1.61
CA GLN A 106 -14.64 8.25 1.99
C GLN A 106 -16.03 8.80 1.65
N LYS A 107 -16.60 8.43 0.50
CA LYS A 107 -17.97 8.82 0.14
C LYS A 107 -19.03 8.18 1.05
N LEU A 108 -18.82 6.93 1.45
CA LEU A 108 -19.73 6.21 2.35
C LEU A 108 -19.67 6.74 3.79
N VAL A 109 -18.47 7.02 4.29
CA VAL A 109 -18.19 7.42 5.67
C VAL A 109 -18.45 8.93 5.86
N GLY A 110 -18.27 9.73 4.81
CA GLY A 110 -18.47 11.18 4.87
C GLY A 110 -17.56 11.84 5.90
N SER A 111 -18.15 12.64 6.81
CA SER A 111 -17.45 13.32 7.90
C SER A 111 -17.46 12.53 9.23
N PHE A 112 -17.72 11.23 9.18
CA PHE A 112 -17.77 10.41 10.38
C PHE A 112 -16.37 10.14 10.92
N VAL A 113 -16.13 10.57 12.16
CA VAL A 113 -14.86 10.37 12.87
C VAL A 113 -15.08 9.34 13.97
N LEU A 114 -14.40 8.19 13.85
CA LEU A 114 -14.56 7.09 14.80
C LEU A 114 -13.90 7.41 16.16
N THR A 115 -12.73 8.06 16.12
CA THR A 115 -12.03 8.53 17.31
C THR A 115 -11.15 9.73 16.97
N ASN A 116 -11.05 10.69 17.90
CA ASN A 116 -10.12 11.82 17.82
C ASN A 116 -8.85 11.58 18.65
N ASP A 117 -8.78 10.47 19.40
CA ASP A 117 -7.63 10.13 20.20
C ASP A 117 -6.52 9.55 19.29
N MET A 118 -5.41 10.28 19.16
CA MET A 118 -4.25 9.88 18.36
C MET A 118 -3.68 8.53 18.78
N PHE A 119 -3.72 8.17 20.06
CA PHE A 119 -3.20 6.89 20.53
C PHE A 119 -4.07 5.74 20.02
N LEU A 120 -5.39 5.82 20.20
CA LEU A 120 -6.32 4.81 19.67
C LEU A 120 -6.25 4.74 18.15
N ALA A 121 -6.21 5.90 17.47
CA ALA A 121 -6.10 5.94 16.02
C ALA A 121 -4.79 5.31 15.51
N SER A 122 -3.67 5.52 16.20
CA SER A 122 -2.40 4.89 15.85
C SER A 122 -2.41 3.38 16.10
N LEU A 123 -3.07 2.91 17.16
CA LEU A 123 -3.16 1.49 17.50
C LEU A 123 -4.01 0.72 16.48
N PHE A 124 -5.23 1.20 16.23
CA PHE A 124 -6.14 0.54 15.28
C PHE A 124 -5.73 0.79 13.82
N GLY A 125 -5.24 1.98 13.49
CA GLY A 125 -4.65 2.27 12.20
C GLY A 125 -3.44 1.37 11.92
N GLY A 126 -2.58 1.16 12.91
CA GLY A 126 -1.47 0.20 12.85
C GLY A 126 -1.97 -1.21 12.54
N LEU A 127 -2.91 -1.72 13.33
CA LEU A 127 -3.47 -3.08 13.18
C LEU A 127 -4.16 -3.33 11.82
N CYS A 128 -4.74 -2.30 11.21
CA CYS A 128 -5.32 -2.42 9.87
C CYS A 128 -4.28 -2.36 8.75
N ILE A 129 -3.15 -1.69 8.98
CA ILE A 129 -2.12 -1.44 7.97
C ILE A 129 -1.03 -2.52 7.96
N GLY A 130 -0.71 -3.12 9.12
CA GLY A 130 0.33 -4.14 9.27
C GLY A 130 0.20 -4.95 10.56
#